data_AF-A0A0C1QAU6-F1
#
_entry.id   AF-A0A0C1QAU6-F1
#
_cell.length_a   1.000
_cell.length_b   1.000
_cell.length_c   1.000
_cell.angle_alpha   90.00
_cell.angle_beta   90.00
_cell.angle_gamma   90.00
#
_symmetry.space_group_name_H-M   'P 1'
#
loop_
_entity.id
_entity.type
_entity.pdbx_description
1 polymer ?
#
loop_
_entity_poly.entity_id
_entity_poly.type
_entity_poly.pdbx_seq_one_letter_code
_entity_poly.pdbx_strand_id
1 'polypeptide(L)'
;MAQKLFFICLFWMCSSAFAIEVTDLYEATLVVDDKTRATRAKASQDALDQVIKKLTGKAGHSDHPLIKKSKRRISDYMLKYEYIEHANQELKIRVRFEAEKVENLVRESGFGLWGNRRPLIAIWLVIEDNLRRDFVTQESYPQLERLIYDTAAEWGIPVVVPLMDLIDRSQVGIAEVWGNFSEPVEAASARYNAERVITGRLFKQPNSSSWQLDWRYTDAEMFESVQLVGDKQQLLISMINDMSAALASEYIIDPTKSYATNSTVITVDGLRTFDKIERAKRELLTISTVNSVDVIYRSKQQVQFEVEHLSSVSDLQKSLKLEQSFEVYVDPRAFHQVVSSENLRYSWVGQQ
;
A
#
# COMPACT_ATOMS: atom_id res chain seq x y z
N MET A 1 9.06 -42.00 -45.86
CA MET A 1 9.39 -40.62 -45.44
C MET A 1 8.51 -40.27 -44.25
N ALA A 2 9.10 -40.11 -43.06
CA ALA A 2 8.37 -39.76 -41.85
C ALA A 2 8.39 -38.23 -41.67
N GLN A 3 7.22 -37.59 -41.72
CA GLN A 3 7.04 -36.18 -41.35
C GLN A 3 7.08 -36.07 -39.82
N LYS A 4 8.09 -35.39 -39.27
CA LYS A 4 8.12 -35.00 -37.86
C LYS A 4 7.34 -33.69 -37.69
N LEU A 5 6.17 -33.77 -37.05
CA LEU A 5 5.48 -32.62 -36.48
C LEU A 5 6.35 -32.03 -35.35
N PHE A 6 6.67 -30.74 -35.44
CA PHE A 6 7.31 -30.00 -34.37
C PHE A 6 6.21 -29.26 -33.60
N PHE A 7 5.81 -29.81 -32.45
CA PHE A 7 4.86 -29.16 -31.52
C PHE A 7 5.66 -28.17 -30.67
N ILE A 8 5.50 -26.88 -30.94
CA ILE A 8 6.04 -25.81 -30.09
C ILE A 8 5.01 -25.57 -28.99
N CYS A 9 5.25 -26.14 -27.80
CA CYS A 9 4.51 -25.79 -26.59
C CYS A 9 4.97 -24.40 -26.13
N LEU A 10 4.16 -23.38 -26.44
CA LEU A 10 4.30 -22.05 -25.87
C LEU A 10 3.85 -22.12 -24.39
N PHE A 11 4.82 -22.22 -23.49
CA PHE A 11 4.59 -22.20 -22.05
C PHE A 11 4.22 -20.76 -21.65
N TRP A 12 2.92 -20.47 -21.63
CA TRP A 12 2.40 -19.21 -21.11
C TRP A 12 2.56 -19.23 -19.59
N MET A 13 3.62 -18.60 -19.09
CA MET A 13 3.75 -18.27 -17.67
C MET A 13 2.66 -17.24 -17.35
N CYS A 14 1.51 -17.69 -16.86
CA CYS A 14 0.56 -16.82 -16.20
C CYS A 14 1.18 -16.39 -14.87
N SER A 15 1.69 -15.16 -14.81
CA SER A 15 2.04 -14.51 -13.55
C SER A 15 0.74 -14.23 -12.80
N SER A 16 0.54 -14.88 -11.66
CA SER A 16 -0.56 -14.55 -10.74
C SER A 16 -0.20 -13.26 -10.01
N ALA A 17 -0.87 -12.17 -10.35
CA ALA A 17 -0.84 -10.94 -9.56
C ALA A 17 -1.87 -11.10 -8.43
N PHE A 18 -1.40 -11.06 -7.19
CA PHE A 18 -2.26 -10.96 -6.00
C PHE A 18 -2.24 -9.50 -5.55
N ALA A 19 -3.41 -8.94 -5.24
CA ALA A 19 -3.51 -7.64 -4.58
C ALA A 19 -2.75 -7.72 -3.26
N ILE A 20 -1.86 -6.75 -3.01
CA ILE A 20 -1.00 -6.78 -1.82
C ILE A 20 -1.84 -6.38 -0.61
N GLU A 21 -2.19 -7.37 0.19
CA GLU A 21 -2.76 -7.13 1.52
C GLU A 21 -1.63 -6.89 2.52
N VAL A 22 -1.69 -5.76 3.23
CA VAL A 22 -0.75 -5.47 4.31
C VAL A 22 -1.17 -6.27 5.54
N THR A 23 -0.62 -7.46 5.71
CA THR A 23 -1.01 -8.40 6.78
C THR A 23 -0.50 -8.01 8.17
N ASP A 24 0.42 -7.06 8.26
CA ASP A 24 1.13 -6.68 9.48
C ASP A 24 0.66 -5.33 10.06
N LEU A 25 -0.53 -4.84 9.68
CA LEU A 25 -1.06 -3.56 10.14
C LEU A 25 -1.21 -3.47 11.67
N TYR A 26 -1.60 -4.58 12.31
CA TYR A 26 -1.83 -4.64 13.76
C TYR A 26 -0.60 -5.14 14.53
N GLU A 27 0.58 -5.04 13.91
CA GLU A 27 1.84 -5.31 14.58
C GLU A 27 2.89 -4.23 14.32
N ALA A 28 3.83 -4.14 15.24
CA ALA A 28 4.97 -3.25 15.14
C ALA A 28 6.21 -3.96 15.68
N THR A 29 7.34 -3.69 15.04
CA THR A 29 8.65 -4.23 15.42
C THR A 29 9.57 -3.08 15.80
N LEU A 30 10.08 -3.07 17.04
CA LEU A 30 10.94 -2.01 17.55
C LEU A 30 12.27 -2.57 18.03
N VAL A 31 13.34 -1.80 17.88
CA VAL A 31 14.65 -2.07 18.49
C VAL A 31 14.54 -1.84 20.00
N VAL A 32 15.12 -2.74 20.79
CA VAL A 32 15.15 -2.65 22.25
C VAL A 32 16.51 -3.03 22.79
N ASP A 33 16.92 -2.37 23.87
CA ASP A 33 18.24 -2.60 24.48
C ASP A 33 18.31 -3.92 25.26
N ASP A 34 17.17 -4.37 25.81
CA ASP A 34 17.10 -5.58 26.64
C ASP A 34 15.71 -6.23 26.65
N LYS A 35 15.60 -7.37 27.34
CA LYS A 35 14.36 -8.15 27.49
C LYS A 35 13.63 -7.90 28.81
N THR A 36 13.96 -6.84 29.54
CA THR A 36 13.38 -6.57 30.86
C THR A 36 11.88 -6.23 30.77
N ARG A 37 11.16 -6.38 31.89
CA ARG A 37 9.73 -6.05 31.95
C ARG A 37 9.45 -4.57 31.67
N ALA A 38 10.37 -3.68 32.06
CA ALA A 38 10.23 -2.24 31.86
C ALA A 38 10.39 -1.87 30.37
N THR A 39 11.47 -2.35 29.73
CA THR A 39 11.72 -2.15 28.30
C THR A 39 10.59 -2.74 27.45
N ARG A 40 10.13 -3.95 27.77
CA ARG A 40 8.98 -4.56 27.10
C ARG A 40 7.72 -3.70 27.23
N ALA A 41 7.40 -3.22 28.43
CA ALA A 41 6.19 -2.42 28.65
C ALA A 41 6.23 -1.10 27.85
N LYS A 42 7.40 -0.45 27.81
CA LYS A 42 7.62 0.77 27.03
C LYS A 42 7.51 0.48 25.52
N ALA A 43 8.19 -0.56 25.03
CA ALA A 43 8.14 -0.96 23.64
C ALA A 43 6.72 -1.36 23.20
N SER A 44 5.93 -2.03 24.05
CA SER A 44 4.52 -2.31 23.77
C SER A 44 3.67 -1.04 23.64
N GLN A 45 3.95 0.01 24.41
CA GLN A 45 3.24 1.28 24.29
C GLN A 45 3.62 2.04 23.02
N ASP A 46 4.90 1.99 22.64
CA ASP A 46 5.42 2.62 21.42
C ASP A 46 4.97 1.84 20.18
N ALA A 47 4.87 0.51 20.27
CA ALA A 47 4.26 -0.35 19.26
C ALA A 47 2.79 0.03 18.99
N LEU A 48 2.03 0.36 20.03
CA LEU A 48 0.64 0.81 19.85
C LEU A 48 0.58 2.15 19.12
N ASP A 49 1.51 3.08 19.39
CA ASP A 49 1.58 4.33 18.63
C ASP A 49 1.87 4.08 17.15
N GLN A 50 2.81 3.17 16.84
CA GLN A 50 3.13 2.82 15.46
C GLN A 50 1.93 2.14 14.76
N VAL A 51 1.23 1.23 15.42
CA VAL A 51 0.01 0.62 14.87
C VAL A 51 -1.08 1.66 14.65
N ILE A 52 -1.29 2.59 15.58
CA ILE A 52 -2.25 3.68 15.39
C ILE A 52 -1.82 4.57 14.22
N LYS A 53 -0.53 4.90 14.07
CA LYS A 53 0.02 5.63 12.91
C LYS A 53 -0.31 4.91 11.60
N LYS A 54 -0.09 3.58 11.53
CA LYS A 54 -0.47 2.77 10.37
C LYS A 54 -1.97 2.92 10.08
N LEU A 55 -2.82 2.71 11.09
CA LEU A 55 -4.28 2.67 10.93
C LEU A 55 -4.92 4.04 10.64
N THR A 56 -4.31 5.14 11.04
CA THR A 56 -4.91 6.47 10.84
C THR A 56 -4.15 7.33 9.83
N GLY A 57 -3.04 6.83 9.28
CA GLY A 57 -2.20 7.54 8.32
C GLY A 57 -1.74 8.92 8.81
N LYS A 58 -1.59 9.10 10.12
CA LYS A 58 -1.16 10.35 10.76
C LYS A 58 -0.14 10.07 11.87
N ALA A 59 0.66 11.07 12.21
CA ALA A 59 1.49 11.02 13.41
C ALA A 59 0.82 11.79 14.57
N GLY A 60 1.38 11.67 15.78
CA GLY A 60 1.02 12.57 16.90
C GLY A 60 -0.24 12.21 17.70
N HIS A 61 -0.71 10.96 17.64
CA HIS A 61 -1.90 10.51 18.38
C HIS A 61 -1.66 10.29 19.89
N SER A 62 -0.39 10.22 20.31
CA SER A 62 0.03 9.81 21.64
C SER A 62 -0.54 10.70 22.76
N ASP A 63 -0.96 11.93 22.43
CA ASP A 63 -1.53 12.87 23.38
C ASP A 63 -3.03 12.72 23.65
N HIS A 64 -3.75 11.98 22.80
CA HIS A 64 -5.20 11.80 22.92
C HIS A 64 -5.56 11.07 24.23
N PRO A 65 -6.57 11.53 25.02
CA PRO A 65 -6.88 10.95 26.33
C PRO A 65 -7.19 9.45 26.31
N LEU A 66 -7.90 8.97 25.28
CA LEU A 66 -8.23 7.55 25.14
C LEU A 66 -6.99 6.70 24.84
N ILE A 67 -6.07 7.21 24.01
CA ILE A 67 -4.81 6.53 23.68
C ILE A 67 -3.87 6.51 24.90
N LYS A 68 -3.79 7.61 25.66
CA LYS A 68 -3.06 7.63 26.93
C LYS A 68 -3.62 6.61 27.92
N LYS A 69 -4.94 6.45 27.99
CA LYS A 69 -5.60 5.47 28.86
C LYS A 69 -5.33 4.03 28.39
N SER A 70 -5.40 3.76 27.08
CA SER A 70 -5.16 2.42 26.53
C SER A 70 -3.71 1.97 26.73
N LYS A 71 -2.72 2.86 26.59
CA LYS A 71 -1.30 2.56 26.89
C LYS A 71 -1.05 2.11 28.33
N ARG A 72 -1.82 2.62 29.30
CA ARG A 72 -1.73 2.17 30.71
C ARG A 72 -2.31 0.77 30.90
N ARG A 73 -3.17 0.33 29.97
CA ARG A 73 -3.84 -0.98 29.92
C ARG A 73 -3.42 -1.77 28.69
N ILE A 74 -2.16 -1.64 28.26
CA ILE A 74 -1.67 -2.18 26.98
C ILE A 74 -1.92 -3.68 26.81
N SER A 75 -1.84 -4.44 27.91
CA SER A 75 -2.11 -5.88 27.92
C SER A 75 -3.50 -6.25 27.43
N ASP A 76 -4.50 -5.37 27.55
CA ASP A 76 -5.87 -5.64 27.12
C ASP A 76 -6.01 -5.63 25.58
N TYR A 77 -5.04 -5.03 24.89
CA TYR A 77 -5.00 -4.90 23.43
C TYR A 77 -4.01 -5.88 22.78
N MET A 78 -3.04 -6.41 23.52
CA MET A 78 -1.98 -7.26 22.99
C MET A 78 -2.47 -8.69 22.78
N LEU A 79 -2.21 -9.26 21.60
CA LEU A 79 -2.36 -10.69 21.34
C LEU A 79 -1.11 -11.46 21.77
N LYS A 80 0.07 -11.02 21.33
CA LYS A 80 1.35 -11.65 21.65
C LYS A 80 2.53 -10.71 21.41
N TYR A 81 3.70 -11.09 21.92
CA TYR A 81 4.96 -10.47 21.58
C TYR A 81 6.03 -11.55 21.38
N GLU A 82 7.04 -11.26 20.56
CA GLU A 82 8.19 -12.11 20.32
C GLU A 82 9.46 -11.27 20.22
N TYR A 83 10.59 -11.82 20.69
CA TYR A 83 11.91 -11.20 20.51
C TYR A 83 12.57 -11.78 19.27
N ILE A 84 13.17 -10.90 18.46
CA ILE A 84 13.88 -11.25 17.24
C ILE A 84 15.32 -10.79 17.43
N GLU A 85 16.26 -11.71 17.28
CA GLU A 85 17.70 -11.44 17.37
C GLU A 85 18.32 -11.62 15.98
N HIS A 86 18.99 -10.58 15.50
CA HIS A 86 19.72 -10.63 14.25
C HIS A 86 21.22 -10.85 14.49
N ALA A 87 21.92 -11.35 13.46
CA ALA A 87 23.36 -11.66 13.54
C ALA A 87 24.25 -10.45 13.87
N ASN A 88 23.75 -9.23 13.65
CA ASN A 88 24.40 -7.95 13.99
C ASN A 88 24.23 -7.55 15.47
N GLN A 89 23.76 -8.44 16.35
CA GLN A 89 23.44 -8.18 17.76
C GLN A 89 22.31 -7.17 17.99
N GLU A 90 21.53 -6.87 16.96
CA GLU A 90 20.34 -6.04 17.10
C GLU A 90 19.19 -6.88 17.69
N LEU A 91 18.72 -6.48 18.87
CA LEU A 91 17.57 -7.07 19.53
C LEU A 91 16.31 -6.26 19.18
N LYS A 92 15.31 -6.95 18.64
CA LYS A 92 14.00 -6.37 18.33
C LYS A 92 12.91 -7.07 19.12
N ILE A 93 11.82 -6.34 19.38
CA ILE A 93 10.57 -6.90 19.87
C ILE A 93 9.48 -6.65 18.83
N ARG A 94 8.79 -7.71 18.42
CA ARG A 94 7.57 -7.62 17.63
C ARG A 94 6.37 -7.78 18.55
N VAL A 95 5.46 -6.83 18.53
CA VAL A 95 4.22 -6.84 19.31
C VAL A 95 3.04 -6.90 18.35
N ARG A 96 2.12 -7.86 18.57
CA ARG A 96 0.86 -8.00 17.82
C ARG A 96 -0.32 -7.63 18.70
N PHE A 97 -1.28 -6.93 18.13
CA PHE A 97 -2.49 -6.46 18.80
C PHE A 97 -3.76 -7.10 18.22
N GLU A 98 -4.82 -7.08 19.02
CA GLU A 98 -6.14 -7.53 18.63
C GLU A 98 -6.81 -6.47 17.75
N ALA A 99 -7.01 -6.81 16.47
CA ALA A 99 -7.43 -5.86 15.44
C ALA A 99 -8.70 -5.08 15.83
N GLU A 100 -9.76 -5.79 16.21
CA GLU A 100 -11.04 -5.20 16.59
C GLU A 100 -10.91 -4.18 17.74
N LYS A 101 -10.10 -4.50 18.77
CA LYS A 101 -9.90 -3.59 19.90
C LYS A 101 -9.16 -2.32 19.53
N VAL A 102 -8.14 -2.43 18.67
CA VAL A 102 -7.37 -1.26 18.25
C VAL A 102 -8.20 -0.40 17.30
N GLU A 103 -8.95 -0.99 16.38
CA GLU A 103 -9.87 -0.25 15.52
C GLU A 103 -10.97 0.46 16.30
N ASN A 104 -11.55 -0.21 17.29
CA ASN A 104 -12.53 0.41 18.18
C ASN A 104 -11.92 1.58 18.95
N LEU A 105 -10.69 1.46 19.46
CA LEU A 105 -9.96 2.57 20.09
C LEU A 105 -9.74 3.75 19.13
N VAL A 106 -9.35 3.47 17.88
CA VAL A 106 -9.16 4.49 16.83
C VAL A 106 -10.48 5.22 16.54
N ARG A 107 -11.58 4.46 16.36
CA ARG A 107 -12.92 4.98 16.07
C ARG A 107 -13.49 5.79 17.23
N GLU A 108 -13.39 5.28 18.46
CA GLU A 108 -13.82 5.98 19.68
C GLU A 108 -12.99 7.26 19.93
N SER A 109 -11.75 7.30 19.43
CA SER A 109 -10.91 8.49 19.46
C SER A 109 -11.24 9.51 18.37
N GLY A 110 -12.23 9.22 17.50
CA GLY A 110 -12.67 10.10 16.42
C GLY A 110 -11.69 10.19 15.25
N PHE A 111 -10.74 9.27 15.13
CA PHE A 111 -9.78 9.26 14.03
C PHE A 111 -10.29 8.46 12.84
N GLY A 112 -9.96 8.94 11.64
CA GLY A 112 -10.13 8.21 10.37
C GLY A 112 -9.44 6.85 10.37
N LEU A 113 -10.05 5.86 9.74
CA LEU A 113 -9.46 4.53 9.56
C LEU A 113 -8.97 4.36 8.11
N TRP A 114 -7.73 3.92 7.96
CA TRP A 114 -7.12 3.49 6.72
C TRP A 114 -7.01 1.96 6.72
N GLY A 115 -7.75 1.33 5.81
CA GLY A 115 -7.81 -0.13 5.68
C GLY A 115 -6.48 -0.82 5.34
N ASN A 116 -6.56 -2.15 5.26
CA ASN A 116 -5.50 -3.09 4.83
C ASN A 116 -5.18 -3.02 3.34
N ARG A 117 -6.10 -2.52 2.51
CA ARG A 117 -5.90 -2.30 1.08
C ARG A 117 -5.18 -0.99 0.83
N ARG A 118 -3.94 -1.09 0.37
CA ARG A 118 -3.05 0.05 0.18
C ARG A 118 -2.35 -0.10 -1.16
N PRO A 119 -2.21 0.98 -1.94
CA PRO A 119 -1.51 0.91 -3.20
C PRO A 119 -0.04 0.56 -2.96
N LEU A 120 0.47 -0.42 -3.70
CA LEU A 120 1.90 -0.66 -3.83
C LEU A 120 2.53 0.48 -4.62
N ILE A 121 3.64 0.99 -4.08
CA ILE A 121 4.40 2.07 -4.71
C ILE A 121 5.74 1.55 -5.22
N ALA A 122 5.97 1.66 -6.53
CA ALA A 122 7.30 1.47 -7.10
C ALA A 122 8.12 2.77 -6.96
N ILE A 123 9.29 2.68 -6.35
CA ILE A 123 10.16 3.83 -6.10
C ILE A 123 11.43 3.72 -6.94
N TRP A 124 11.52 4.57 -7.97
CA TRP A 124 12.69 4.71 -8.81
C TRP A 124 13.51 5.91 -8.34
N LEU A 125 14.64 5.67 -7.69
CA LEU A 125 15.47 6.72 -7.12
C LEU A 125 16.89 6.66 -7.68
N VAL A 126 17.35 7.76 -8.24
CA VAL A 126 18.75 7.94 -8.66
C VAL A 126 19.45 8.88 -7.69
N ILE A 127 20.66 8.52 -7.29
CA ILE A 127 21.53 9.38 -6.49
C ILE A 127 22.73 9.82 -7.31
N GLU A 128 23.10 11.11 -7.22
CA GLU A 128 24.36 11.65 -7.72
C GLU A 128 25.29 11.93 -6.53
N ASP A 129 26.37 11.17 -6.44
CA ASP A 129 27.44 11.42 -5.46
C ASP A 129 28.77 11.49 -6.20
N ASN A 130 29.54 12.57 -5.97
CA ASN A 130 30.82 12.83 -6.62
C ASN A 130 30.76 12.72 -8.16
N LEU A 131 29.74 13.35 -8.78
CA LEU A 131 29.51 13.37 -10.23
C LEU A 131 29.21 12.01 -10.87
N ARG A 132 28.99 10.97 -10.06
CA ARG A 132 28.51 9.67 -10.52
C ARG A 132 27.05 9.51 -10.14
N ARG A 133 26.24 9.15 -11.13
CA ARG A 133 24.84 8.77 -10.94
C ARG A 133 24.72 7.27 -10.88
N ASP A 134 23.88 6.79 -9.97
CA ASP A 134 23.57 5.37 -9.85
C ASP A 134 22.19 5.20 -9.20
N PHE A 135 21.58 4.02 -9.39
CA PHE A 135 20.28 3.72 -8.81
C PHE A 135 20.40 3.36 -7.32
N VAL A 136 19.49 3.85 -6.50
CA VAL A 136 19.36 3.40 -5.11
C VAL A 136 18.70 2.02 -5.11
N THR A 137 19.50 1.01 -4.81
CA THR A 137 19.15 -0.43 -4.82
C THR A 137 19.85 -1.15 -3.66
N GLN A 138 19.47 -2.39 -3.40
CA GLN A 138 20.17 -3.27 -2.45
C GLN A 138 21.67 -3.39 -2.75
N GLU A 139 22.04 -3.47 -4.03
CA GLU A 139 23.43 -3.68 -4.44
C GLU A 139 24.27 -2.41 -4.31
N SER A 140 23.70 -1.26 -4.64
CA SER A 140 24.45 0.00 -4.75
C SER A 140 24.38 0.85 -3.47
N TYR A 141 23.21 0.89 -2.82
CA TYR A 141 22.97 1.70 -1.62
C TYR A 141 22.07 0.96 -0.59
N PRO A 142 22.54 -0.19 -0.04
CA PRO A 142 21.73 -1.06 0.82
C PRO A 142 21.16 -0.36 2.06
N GLN A 143 21.86 0.66 2.59
CA GLN A 143 21.38 1.43 3.75
C GLN A 143 20.21 2.36 3.40
N LEU A 144 20.22 2.97 2.21
CA LEU A 144 19.15 3.88 1.79
C LEU A 144 17.91 3.08 1.36
N GLU A 145 18.11 1.95 0.68
CA GLU A 145 17.03 1.04 0.34
C GLU A 145 16.37 0.48 1.60
N ARG A 146 17.16 -0.01 2.57
CA ARG A 146 16.62 -0.45 3.86
C ARG A 146 15.83 0.66 4.56
N LEU A 147 16.34 1.90 4.53
CA LEU A 147 15.65 3.05 5.12
C LEU A 147 14.29 3.32 4.45
N ILE A 148 14.18 3.16 3.12
CA ILE A 148 12.92 3.25 2.38
C ILE A 148 11.93 2.21 2.91
N TYR A 149 12.34 0.93 2.98
CA TYR A 149 11.48 -0.15 3.47
C TYR A 149 11.09 0.04 4.94
N ASP A 150 12.04 0.36 5.82
CA ASP A 150 11.79 0.53 7.25
C ASP A 150 10.84 1.71 7.50
N THR A 151 11.06 2.84 6.81
CA THR A 151 10.19 4.02 6.97
C THR A 151 8.80 3.73 6.40
N ALA A 152 8.68 3.07 5.25
CA ALA A 152 7.37 2.72 4.66
C ALA A 152 6.60 1.72 5.55
N ALA A 153 7.31 0.78 6.17
CA ALA A 153 6.74 -0.17 7.12
C ALA A 153 6.18 0.53 8.38
N GLU A 154 6.73 1.67 8.81
CA GLU A 154 6.14 2.47 9.91
C GLU A 154 4.76 3.05 9.56
N TRP A 155 4.52 3.32 8.29
CA TRP A 155 3.23 3.78 7.78
C TRP A 155 2.32 2.64 7.34
N GLY A 156 2.84 1.42 7.30
CA GLY A 156 2.12 0.25 6.78
C GLY A 156 1.89 0.37 5.28
N ILE A 157 2.83 0.96 4.54
CA ILE A 157 2.74 1.15 3.09
C ILE A 157 3.61 0.14 2.37
N PRO A 158 3.04 -0.67 1.47
CA PRO A 158 3.83 -1.56 0.64
C PRO A 158 4.59 -0.72 -0.39
N VAL A 159 5.90 -0.90 -0.43
CA VAL A 159 6.78 -0.27 -1.41
C VAL A 159 7.61 -1.34 -2.08
N VAL A 160 8.06 -1.06 -3.30
CA VAL A 160 9.03 -1.87 -4.02
C VAL A 160 10.08 -0.95 -4.64
N VAL A 161 11.34 -1.24 -4.35
CA VAL A 161 12.48 -0.66 -5.06
C VAL A 161 12.84 -1.63 -6.18
N PRO A 162 12.89 -1.21 -7.45
CA PRO A 162 13.25 -2.07 -8.57
C PRO A 162 14.61 -2.74 -8.37
N LEU A 163 14.71 -4.01 -8.74
CA LEU A 163 15.93 -4.80 -8.57
C LEU A 163 17.05 -4.33 -9.51
N MET A 164 16.71 -3.61 -10.57
CA MET A 164 17.63 -3.21 -11.62
C MET A 164 18.31 -4.44 -12.24
N ASP A 165 17.52 -5.48 -12.52
CA ASP A 165 17.94 -6.66 -13.29
C ASP A 165 18.10 -6.31 -14.79
N LEU A 166 18.41 -7.30 -15.63
CA LEU A 166 18.58 -7.07 -17.07
C LEU A 166 17.31 -6.51 -17.74
N ILE A 167 16.13 -6.91 -17.25
CA ILE A 167 14.85 -6.47 -17.81
C ILE A 167 14.63 -4.99 -17.44
N ASP A 168 14.79 -4.62 -16.17
CA ASP A 168 14.64 -3.23 -15.72
C ASP A 168 15.62 -2.30 -16.46
N ARG A 169 16.90 -2.68 -16.53
CA ARG A 169 17.94 -1.90 -17.19
C ARG A 169 17.75 -1.76 -18.70
N SER A 170 17.00 -2.67 -19.33
CA SER A 170 16.67 -2.59 -20.75
C SER A 170 15.55 -1.59 -21.06
N GLN A 171 14.72 -1.26 -20.05
CA GLN A 171 13.55 -0.39 -20.21
C GLN A 171 13.79 1.01 -19.65
N VAL A 172 14.49 1.12 -18.52
CA VAL A 172 14.68 2.38 -17.79
C VAL A 172 16.16 2.58 -17.48
N GLY A 173 16.73 3.65 -18.02
CA GLY A 173 18.06 4.12 -17.70
C GLY A 173 18.04 5.23 -16.66
N ILE A 174 19.25 5.66 -16.28
CA ILE A 174 19.47 6.75 -15.32
C ILE A 174 18.88 8.07 -15.86
N ALA A 175 18.97 8.31 -17.16
CA ALA A 175 18.49 9.54 -17.79
C ALA A 175 16.96 9.66 -17.69
N GLU A 176 16.25 8.54 -17.83
CA GLU A 176 14.79 8.45 -17.74
C GLU A 176 14.31 8.87 -16.35
N VAL A 177 14.92 8.33 -15.29
CA VAL A 177 14.55 8.68 -13.91
C VAL A 177 15.04 10.09 -13.53
N TRP A 178 16.28 10.44 -13.88
CA TRP A 178 16.85 11.76 -13.55
C TRP A 178 16.13 12.91 -14.26
N GLY A 179 15.72 12.67 -15.51
CA GLY A 179 14.97 13.58 -16.35
C GLY A 179 13.46 13.55 -16.12
N ASN A 180 12.98 12.69 -15.21
CA ASN A 180 11.56 12.59 -14.87
C ASN A 180 10.68 12.22 -16.08
N PHE A 181 11.08 11.20 -16.84
CA PHE A 181 10.29 10.67 -17.95
C PHE A 181 9.32 9.59 -17.43
N SER A 182 8.03 9.94 -17.29
CA SER A 182 7.01 9.07 -16.67
C SER A 182 6.75 7.77 -17.45
N GLU A 183 6.51 7.86 -18.75
CA GLU A 183 6.05 6.72 -19.58
C GLU A 183 6.97 5.47 -19.52
N PRO A 184 8.31 5.57 -19.75
CA PRO A 184 9.17 4.38 -19.66
C PRO A 184 9.24 3.83 -18.23
N VAL A 185 9.16 4.68 -17.21
CA VAL A 185 9.22 4.27 -15.81
C VAL A 185 7.92 3.56 -15.39
N GLU A 186 6.76 4.04 -15.84
CA GLU A 186 5.46 3.38 -15.62
C GLU A 186 5.40 2.02 -16.32
N ALA A 187 5.82 1.96 -17.58
CA ALA A 187 5.87 0.71 -18.34
C ALA A 187 6.77 -0.33 -17.66
N ALA A 188 7.94 0.06 -17.17
CA ALA A 188 8.82 -0.84 -16.42
C ALA A 188 8.26 -1.21 -15.05
N SER A 189 7.47 -0.33 -14.42
CA SER A 189 6.84 -0.58 -13.12
C SER A 189 5.69 -1.58 -13.18
N ALA A 190 5.07 -1.77 -14.35
CA ALA A 190 3.93 -2.68 -14.53
C ALA A 190 4.25 -4.12 -14.07
N ARG A 191 5.49 -4.60 -14.25
CA ARG A 191 5.89 -5.94 -13.82
C ARG A 191 5.84 -6.15 -12.31
N TYR A 192 5.91 -5.06 -11.55
CA TYR A 192 5.84 -5.07 -10.09
C TYR A 192 4.40 -4.98 -9.57
N ASN A 193 3.40 -4.85 -10.47
CA ASN A 193 2.01 -4.59 -10.13
C ASN A 193 1.83 -3.38 -9.20
N ALA A 194 2.67 -2.36 -9.35
CA ALA A 194 2.58 -1.16 -8.53
C ALA A 194 1.42 -0.28 -9.02
N GLU A 195 0.47 0.05 -8.14
CA GLU A 195 -0.64 0.95 -8.44
C GLU A 195 -0.23 2.42 -8.44
N ARG A 196 0.94 2.75 -7.87
CA ARG A 196 1.58 4.07 -7.94
C ARG A 196 3.06 3.95 -8.21
N VAL A 197 3.62 4.96 -8.87
CA VAL A 197 5.03 4.99 -9.23
C VAL A 197 5.60 6.36 -8.89
N ILE A 198 6.78 6.37 -8.26
CA ILE A 198 7.51 7.58 -7.90
C ILE A 198 8.86 7.58 -8.64
N THR A 199 9.23 8.73 -9.17
CA THR A 199 10.60 9.02 -9.61
C THR A 199 11.23 10.05 -8.69
N GLY A 200 12.50 9.83 -8.34
CA GLY A 200 13.27 10.75 -7.50
C GLY A 200 14.72 10.88 -7.94
N ARG A 201 15.30 12.05 -7.67
CA ARG A 201 16.73 12.31 -7.79
C ARG A 201 17.28 12.96 -6.52
N LEU A 202 18.38 12.41 -6.03
CA LEU A 202 19.05 12.83 -4.80
C LEU A 202 20.47 13.30 -5.12
N PHE A 203 20.81 14.55 -4.83
CA PHE A 203 22.10 15.13 -5.22
C PHE A 203 22.59 16.17 -4.22
N LYS A 204 23.89 16.46 -4.22
CA LYS A 204 24.43 17.56 -3.40
C LYS A 204 24.12 18.90 -4.03
N GLN A 205 23.69 19.86 -3.23
CA GLN A 205 23.50 21.22 -3.70
C GLN A 205 24.84 21.85 -4.13
N PRO A 206 24.87 22.66 -5.20
CA PRO A 206 26.07 23.36 -5.60
C PRO A 206 26.64 24.19 -4.47
N ASN A 207 27.94 24.07 -4.21
CA ASN A 207 28.67 24.81 -3.17
C ASN A 207 28.11 24.62 -1.74
N SER A 208 27.43 23.51 -1.46
CA SER A 208 26.87 23.19 -0.14
C SER A 208 27.18 21.74 0.25
N SER A 209 27.22 21.47 1.55
CA SER A 209 27.25 20.10 2.09
C SER A 209 25.86 19.48 2.17
N SER A 210 24.80 20.27 1.97
CA SER A 210 23.41 19.82 1.99
C SER A 210 23.07 18.99 0.75
N TRP A 211 22.23 17.98 0.97
CA TRP A 211 21.60 17.22 -0.08
C TRP A 211 20.28 17.88 -0.49
N GLN A 212 19.87 17.62 -1.72
CA GLN A 212 18.57 17.96 -2.26
C GLN A 212 17.93 16.71 -2.87
N LEU A 213 16.65 16.51 -2.57
CA LEU A 213 15.82 15.46 -3.12
C LEU A 213 14.67 16.10 -3.89
N ASP A 214 14.63 15.84 -5.20
CA ASP A 214 13.47 16.17 -6.03
C ASP A 214 12.74 14.87 -6.33
N TRP A 215 11.45 14.79 -6.01
CA TRP A 215 10.64 13.60 -6.30
C TRP A 215 9.22 13.98 -6.75
N ARG A 216 8.52 13.03 -7.37
CA ARG A 216 7.11 13.16 -7.78
C ARG A 216 6.49 11.79 -8.09
N TYR A 217 5.16 11.75 -8.15
CA TYR A 217 4.45 10.67 -8.80
C TYR A 217 4.58 10.77 -10.32
N THR A 218 4.56 9.63 -11.02
CA THR A 218 4.63 9.62 -12.49
C THR A 218 3.28 9.90 -13.14
N ASP A 219 2.19 9.63 -12.42
CA ASP A 219 0.81 9.77 -12.91
C ASP A 219 0.48 11.22 -13.31
N ALA A 220 -0.41 11.34 -14.30
CA ALA A 220 -0.71 12.63 -14.94
C ALA A 220 -1.45 13.63 -14.03
N GLU A 221 -2.06 13.15 -12.95
CA GLU A 221 -2.90 13.95 -12.07
C GLU A 221 -2.10 14.60 -10.91
N MET A 222 -0.96 14.02 -10.50
CA MET A 222 -0.06 14.56 -9.46
C MET A 222 1.33 14.91 -10.00
N PHE A 223 1.40 15.83 -10.97
CA PHE A 223 2.65 16.21 -11.64
C PHE A 223 3.58 17.16 -10.84
N GLU A 224 3.15 17.67 -9.69
CA GLU A 224 3.95 18.64 -8.93
C GLU A 224 5.16 17.95 -8.27
N SER A 225 6.36 18.42 -8.63
CA SER A 225 7.59 17.94 -8.00
C SER A 225 7.76 18.55 -6.63
N VAL A 226 7.99 17.70 -5.63
CA VAL A 226 8.35 18.10 -4.28
C VAL A 226 9.87 18.21 -4.20
N GLN A 227 10.36 19.31 -3.64
CA GLN A 227 11.78 19.56 -3.42
C GLN A 227 12.06 19.67 -1.93
N LEU A 228 13.05 18.90 -1.46
CA LEU A 228 13.47 18.85 -0.06
C LEU A 228 14.98 19.08 0.02
N VAL A 229 15.44 19.81 1.04
CA VAL A 229 16.87 20.13 1.25
C VAL A 229 17.27 19.82 2.69
N GLY A 230 18.38 19.11 2.88
CA GLY A 230 18.80 18.68 4.22
C GLY A 230 19.85 17.57 4.23
N ASP A 231 19.81 16.75 5.29
CA ASP A 231 20.63 15.55 5.39
C ASP A 231 20.08 14.42 4.51
N LYS A 232 20.98 13.64 3.91
CA LYS A 232 20.67 12.58 2.96
C LYS A 232 19.60 11.61 3.47
N GLN A 233 19.72 11.12 4.71
CA GLN A 233 18.79 10.13 5.25
C GLN A 233 17.46 10.77 5.64
N GLN A 234 17.51 11.98 6.22
CA GLN A 234 16.31 12.73 6.59
C GLN A 234 15.44 13.07 5.38
N LEU A 235 16.05 13.38 4.23
CA LEU A 235 15.31 13.62 2.98
C LEU A 235 14.49 12.41 2.53
N LEU A 236 15.06 11.20 2.61
CA LEU A 236 14.33 9.98 2.28
C LEU A 236 13.21 9.70 3.27
N ILE A 237 13.46 9.89 4.57
CA ILE A 237 12.42 9.75 5.60
C ILE A 237 11.27 10.72 5.32
N SER A 238 11.59 11.99 5.02
CA SER A 238 10.59 13.01 4.66
C SER A 238 9.81 12.65 3.41
N MET A 239 10.47 12.21 2.32
CA MET A 239 9.78 11.75 1.11
C MET A 239 8.78 10.63 1.39
N ILE A 240 9.19 9.61 2.16
CA ILE A 240 8.33 8.48 2.50
C ILE A 240 7.17 8.93 3.41
N ASN A 241 7.43 9.83 4.37
CA ASN A 241 6.38 10.41 5.21
C ASN A 241 5.36 11.21 4.39
N ASP A 242 5.84 12.07 3.50
CA ASP A 242 5.02 12.95 2.68
C ASP A 242 4.15 12.15 1.70
N MET A 243 4.74 11.18 1.00
CA MET A 243 3.99 10.29 0.09
C MET A 243 2.94 9.47 0.86
N SER A 244 3.28 8.98 2.06
CA SER A 244 2.38 8.18 2.89
C SER A 244 1.22 9.02 3.42
N ALA A 245 1.48 10.27 3.82
CA ALA A 245 0.46 11.22 4.27
C ALA A 245 -0.48 11.67 3.13
N ALA A 246 0.05 11.80 1.91
CA ALA A 246 -0.75 12.08 0.71
C ALA A 246 -1.73 10.93 0.42
N LEU A 247 -1.23 9.69 0.40
CA LEU A 247 -2.07 8.49 0.22
C LEU A 247 -3.10 8.32 1.36
N ALA A 248 -2.68 8.54 2.60
CA ALA A 248 -3.58 8.54 3.74
C ALA A 248 -4.75 9.50 3.51
N SER A 249 -4.47 10.72 3.04
CA SER A 249 -5.51 11.73 2.79
C SER A 249 -6.48 11.34 1.67
N GLU A 250 -6.06 10.52 0.71
CA GLU A 250 -6.90 10.03 -0.39
C GLU A 250 -7.80 8.85 0.00
N TYR A 251 -7.30 7.95 0.87
CA TYR A 251 -7.89 6.64 1.17
C TYR A 251 -8.44 6.49 2.61
N ILE A 252 -8.15 7.41 3.53
CA ILE A 252 -8.73 7.38 4.88
C ILE A 252 -10.23 7.63 4.82
N ILE A 253 -10.96 6.81 5.56
CA ILE A 253 -12.40 6.94 5.72
C ILE A 253 -12.66 7.60 7.08
N ASP A 254 -13.24 8.79 7.04
CA ASP A 254 -13.49 9.64 8.21
C ASP A 254 -14.77 9.20 8.94
N PRO A 255 -14.70 8.70 10.19
CA PRO A 255 -15.87 8.27 10.95
C PRO A 255 -16.73 9.43 11.45
N THR A 256 -16.20 10.66 11.51
CA THR A 256 -16.95 11.83 11.96
C THR A 256 -17.96 12.31 10.92
N LYS A 257 -17.74 11.92 9.65
CA LYS A 257 -18.81 11.83 8.66
C LYS A 257 -19.61 10.58 8.98
N SER A 258 -20.45 10.66 10.00
CA SER A 258 -21.38 9.59 10.37
C SER A 258 -22.24 9.25 9.16
N TYR A 259 -21.83 8.24 8.41
CA TYR A 259 -22.70 7.55 7.49
C TYR A 259 -23.42 6.51 8.35
N ALA A 260 -24.76 6.63 8.46
CA ALA A 260 -25.57 5.46 8.80
C ALA A 260 -25.10 4.30 7.91
N THR A 261 -25.21 3.05 8.38
CA THR A 261 -24.92 1.87 7.55
C THR A 261 -25.52 2.08 6.17
N ASN A 262 -24.67 2.27 5.16
CA ASN A 262 -25.09 2.49 3.79
C ASN A 262 -25.26 1.12 3.15
N SER A 263 -26.36 0.93 2.42
CA SER A 263 -26.51 -0.21 1.53
C SER A 263 -26.23 0.25 0.10
N THR A 264 -25.21 -0.34 -0.52
CA THR A 264 -24.82 -0.07 -1.90
C THR A 264 -24.89 -1.35 -2.72
N VAL A 265 -25.59 -1.30 -3.86
CA VAL A 265 -25.66 -2.41 -4.80
C VAL A 265 -24.55 -2.30 -5.83
N ILE A 266 -23.67 -3.31 -5.87
CA ILE A 266 -22.66 -3.46 -6.91
C ILE A 266 -23.07 -4.57 -7.88
N THR A 267 -22.82 -4.36 -9.17
CA THR A 267 -23.08 -5.36 -10.22
C THR A 267 -21.75 -5.92 -10.71
N VAL A 268 -21.59 -7.24 -10.71
CA VAL A 268 -20.35 -7.90 -11.10
C VAL A 268 -20.61 -8.90 -12.22
N ASP A 269 -19.94 -8.69 -13.35
CA ASP A 269 -19.96 -9.54 -14.52
C ASP A 269 -18.91 -10.67 -14.39
N GLY A 270 -19.10 -11.79 -15.09
CA GLY A 270 -18.10 -12.87 -15.17
C GLY A 270 -18.15 -13.92 -14.04
N LEU A 271 -19.03 -13.74 -13.05
CA LEU A 271 -19.27 -14.67 -11.94
C LEU A 271 -20.22 -15.82 -12.32
N ARG A 272 -19.80 -16.67 -13.26
CA ARG A 272 -20.65 -17.72 -13.85
C ARG A 272 -20.90 -18.92 -12.93
N THR A 273 -19.97 -19.19 -12.01
CA THR A 273 -19.98 -20.38 -11.15
C THR A 273 -20.15 -20.00 -9.69
N PHE A 274 -20.69 -20.91 -8.87
CA PHE A 274 -20.91 -20.66 -7.45
C PHE A 274 -19.61 -20.40 -6.69
N ASP A 275 -18.53 -21.11 -7.02
CA ASP A 275 -17.21 -20.89 -6.41
C ASP A 275 -16.68 -19.47 -6.63
N LYS A 276 -16.87 -18.90 -7.83
CA LYS A 276 -16.47 -17.51 -8.13
C LYS A 276 -17.30 -16.50 -7.36
N ILE A 277 -18.61 -16.75 -7.22
CA ILE A 277 -19.50 -15.89 -6.43
C ILE A 277 -19.05 -15.85 -4.97
N GLU A 278 -18.76 -17.01 -4.36
CA GLU A 278 -18.29 -17.08 -2.97
C GLU A 278 -16.89 -16.49 -2.78
N ARG A 279 -16.02 -16.56 -3.78
CA ARG A 279 -14.72 -15.87 -3.78
C ARG A 279 -14.90 -14.36 -3.82
N ALA A 280 -15.68 -13.85 -4.77
CA ALA A 280 -15.98 -12.42 -4.87
C ALA A 280 -16.61 -11.88 -3.59
N LYS A 281 -17.59 -12.61 -3.01
CA LYS A 281 -18.19 -12.26 -1.71
C LYS A 281 -17.13 -12.18 -0.60
N ARG A 282 -16.23 -13.17 -0.50
CA ARG A 282 -15.17 -13.16 0.50
C ARG A 282 -14.20 -12.00 0.31
N GLU A 283 -13.81 -11.69 -0.93
CA GLU A 283 -12.92 -10.55 -1.20
C GLU A 283 -13.59 -9.22 -0.84
N LEU A 284 -14.86 -9.01 -1.19
CA LEU A 284 -15.60 -7.82 -0.78
C LEU A 284 -15.65 -7.66 0.75
N LEU A 285 -15.80 -8.77 1.49
CA LEU A 285 -15.77 -8.79 2.95
C LEU A 285 -14.38 -8.49 3.55
N THR A 286 -13.29 -8.55 2.76
CA THR A 286 -11.95 -8.16 3.25
C THR A 286 -11.73 -6.65 3.27
N ILE A 287 -12.61 -5.86 2.64
CA ILE A 287 -12.56 -4.41 2.66
C ILE A 287 -12.95 -3.93 4.06
N SER A 288 -12.08 -3.20 4.73
CA SER A 288 -12.24 -2.83 6.15
C SER A 288 -13.51 -2.03 6.50
N THR A 289 -14.18 -1.43 5.52
CA THR A 289 -15.44 -0.70 5.75
C THR A 289 -16.69 -1.48 5.44
N VAL A 290 -16.55 -2.69 4.93
CA VAL A 290 -17.67 -3.57 4.58
C VAL A 290 -18.06 -4.39 5.81
N ASN A 291 -19.32 -4.28 6.22
CA ASN A 291 -19.88 -5.03 7.34
C ASN A 291 -20.51 -6.35 6.88
N SER A 292 -21.20 -6.33 5.75
CA SER A 292 -21.89 -7.49 5.20
C SER A 292 -21.97 -7.41 3.67
N VAL A 293 -22.10 -8.57 3.03
CA VAL A 293 -22.21 -8.71 1.58
C VAL A 293 -23.19 -9.83 1.27
N ASP A 294 -24.28 -9.51 0.59
CA ASP A 294 -25.33 -10.46 0.25
C ASP A 294 -25.64 -10.49 -1.24
N VAL A 295 -25.90 -11.67 -1.78
CA VAL A 295 -26.28 -11.84 -3.19
C VAL A 295 -27.77 -11.60 -3.31
N ILE A 296 -28.16 -10.45 -3.85
CA ILE A 296 -29.58 -10.07 -4.01
C ILE A 296 -30.14 -10.42 -5.38
N TYR A 297 -29.27 -10.59 -6.39
CA TYR A 297 -29.68 -10.98 -7.74
C TYR A 297 -28.59 -11.80 -8.44
N ARG A 298 -29.01 -12.81 -9.22
CA ARG A 298 -28.12 -13.61 -10.07
C ARG A 298 -28.77 -13.91 -11.41
N SER A 299 -28.00 -13.68 -12.47
CA SER A 299 -28.31 -14.12 -13.83
C SER A 299 -27.18 -14.97 -14.41
N LYS A 300 -27.25 -15.30 -15.71
CA LYS A 300 -26.16 -15.99 -16.43
C LYS A 300 -24.94 -15.10 -16.68
N GLN A 301 -25.09 -13.78 -16.64
CA GLN A 301 -24.04 -12.83 -17.06
C GLN A 301 -23.54 -11.96 -15.90
N GLN A 302 -24.46 -11.54 -15.02
CA GLN A 302 -24.19 -10.64 -13.90
C GLN A 302 -24.74 -11.19 -12.59
N VAL A 303 -24.08 -10.83 -11.51
CA VAL A 303 -24.49 -11.03 -10.11
C VAL A 303 -24.52 -9.66 -9.45
N GLN A 304 -25.54 -9.38 -8.65
CA GLN A 304 -25.60 -8.17 -7.85
C GLN A 304 -25.39 -8.51 -6.38
N PHE A 305 -24.47 -7.78 -5.77
CA PHE A 305 -24.23 -7.85 -4.34
C PHE A 305 -24.79 -6.59 -3.69
N GLU A 306 -25.58 -6.76 -2.63
CA GLU A 306 -25.85 -5.72 -1.66
C GLU A 306 -24.69 -5.71 -0.67
N VAL A 307 -24.04 -4.57 -0.54
CA VAL A 307 -22.88 -4.36 0.34
C VAL A 307 -23.31 -3.36 1.41
N GLU A 308 -23.33 -3.78 2.67
CA GLU A 308 -23.50 -2.86 3.79
C GLU A 308 -22.13 -2.35 4.23
N HIS A 309 -21.96 -1.03 4.29
CA HIS A 309 -20.67 -0.43 4.61
C HIS A 309 -20.78 0.89 5.38
N LEU A 310 -19.69 1.27 6.04
CA LEU A 310 -19.58 2.46 6.91
C LEU A 310 -18.89 3.65 6.21
N SER A 311 -18.89 3.67 4.88
CA SER A 311 -18.18 4.66 4.06
C SER A 311 -19.09 5.32 3.03
N SER A 312 -18.64 6.38 2.35
CA SER A 312 -19.36 6.92 1.20
C SER A 312 -19.26 5.95 0.00
N VAL A 313 -20.19 6.04 -0.96
CA VAL A 313 -20.11 5.24 -2.20
C VAL A 313 -18.79 5.48 -2.94
N SER A 314 -18.31 6.74 -2.96
CA SER A 314 -17.03 7.12 -3.57
C SER A 314 -15.84 6.43 -2.89
N ASP A 315 -15.83 6.35 -1.55
CA ASP A 315 -14.74 5.70 -0.81
C ASP A 315 -14.78 4.16 -0.95
N LEU A 316 -15.98 3.57 -1.04
CA LEU A 316 -16.14 2.16 -1.39
C LEU A 316 -15.58 1.89 -2.80
N GLN A 317 -15.87 2.75 -3.78
CA GLN A 317 -15.32 2.61 -5.13
C GLN A 317 -13.80 2.74 -5.15
N LYS A 318 -13.21 3.68 -4.40
CA LYS A 318 -11.75 3.80 -4.27
C LYS A 318 -11.14 2.53 -3.69
N SER A 319 -11.78 1.95 -2.68
CA SER A 319 -11.34 0.69 -2.06
C SER A 319 -11.42 -0.48 -3.06
N LEU A 320 -12.52 -0.57 -3.82
CA LEU A 320 -12.69 -1.58 -4.88
C LEU A 320 -11.68 -1.43 -6.02
N LYS A 321 -11.26 -0.21 -6.37
CA LYS A 321 -10.21 0.01 -7.39
C LYS A 321 -8.86 -0.55 -6.97
N LEU A 322 -8.62 -0.78 -5.68
CA LEU A 322 -7.40 -1.42 -5.17
C LEU A 322 -7.51 -2.96 -5.22
N GLU A 323 -8.68 -3.52 -5.48
CA GLU A 323 -8.88 -4.95 -5.59
C GLU A 323 -8.57 -5.43 -7.02
N GLN A 324 -7.46 -6.17 -7.18
CA GLN A 324 -7.03 -6.68 -8.49
C GLN A 324 -8.04 -7.64 -9.14
N SER A 325 -8.94 -8.24 -8.38
CA SER A 325 -9.98 -9.13 -8.89
C SER A 325 -11.19 -8.40 -9.50
N PHE A 326 -11.33 -7.09 -9.25
CA PHE A 326 -12.47 -6.29 -9.69
C PHE A 326 -12.00 -5.15 -10.61
N GLU A 327 -12.21 -5.31 -11.91
CA GLU A 327 -11.97 -4.22 -12.87
C GLU A 327 -13.25 -3.43 -13.10
N VAL A 328 -13.17 -2.10 -13.22
CA VAL A 328 -14.32 -1.28 -13.62
C VAL A 328 -14.83 -1.78 -14.96
N TYR A 329 -16.12 -2.08 -15.06
CA TYR A 329 -16.71 -2.57 -16.30
C TYR A 329 -16.66 -1.47 -17.36
N VAL A 330 -16.01 -1.78 -18.49
CA VAL A 330 -15.99 -0.94 -19.69
C VAL A 330 -16.86 -1.62 -20.75
N ASP A 331 -17.87 -0.91 -21.27
CA ASP A 331 -18.70 -1.44 -22.35
C ASP A 331 -17.88 -1.52 -23.65
N PRO A 332 -17.60 -2.72 -24.19
CA PRO A 332 -16.80 -2.88 -25.40
C PRO A 332 -17.48 -2.32 -26.66
N ARG A 333 -18.75 -1.89 -26.58
CA ARG A 333 -19.51 -1.29 -27.69
C ARG A 333 -19.65 0.23 -27.60
N ALA A 334 -19.14 0.87 -26.55
CA ALA A 334 -19.26 2.30 -26.38
C ALA A 334 -18.25 3.06 -27.27
N PHE A 335 -18.76 3.94 -28.13
CA PHE A 335 -17.93 4.82 -28.98
C PHE A 335 -17.26 5.97 -28.21
N HIS A 336 -17.85 6.38 -27.08
CA HIS A 336 -17.27 7.35 -26.14
C HIS A 336 -17.41 6.81 -24.72
N GLN A 337 -16.30 6.79 -23.99
CA GLN A 337 -16.25 6.30 -22.61
C GLN A 337 -16.60 7.45 -21.67
N VAL A 338 -17.77 7.38 -21.03
CA VAL A 338 -18.08 8.25 -19.89
C VAL A 338 -17.79 7.44 -18.64
N VAL A 339 -16.64 7.69 -18.01
CA VAL A 339 -16.37 7.18 -16.66
C VAL A 339 -17.31 7.96 -15.72
N SER A 340 -18.51 7.44 -15.51
CA SER A 340 -19.42 8.01 -14.51
C SER A 340 -18.91 7.65 -13.12
N SER A 341 -18.81 8.65 -12.24
CA SER A 341 -18.55 8.45 -10.81
C SER A 341 -19.64 7.62 -10.11
N GLU A 342 -20.78 7.39 -10.76
CA GLU A 342 -21.87 6.54 -10.26
C GLU A 342 -21.79 5.09 -10.79
N ASN A 343 -20.77 4.73 -11.57
CA ASN A 343 -20.66 3.38 -12.10
C ASN A 343 -20.25 2.41 -10.98
N LEU A 344 -21.17 1.53 -10.61
CA LEU A 344 -20.98 0.43 -9.65
C LEU A 344 -20.99 -0.94 -10.34
N ARG A 345 -20.62 -0.96 -11.63
CA ARG A 345 -20.49 -2.19 -12.41
C ARG A 345 -19.02 -2.56 -12.61
N TYR A 346 -18.71 -3.83 -12.35
CA TYR A 346 -17.37 -4.38 -12.36
C TYR A 346 -17.32 -5.68 -13.17
N SER A 347 -16.15 -6.03 -13.69
CA SER A 347 -15.85 -7.34 -14.26
C SER A 347 -14.99 -8.13 -13.30
N TRP A 348 -15.37 -9.37 -13.03
CA TRP A 348 -14.54 -10.28 -12.25
C TRP A 348 -13.38 -10.81 -13.09
N VAL A 349 -12.16 -10.48 -12.68
CA VAL A 349 -10.92 -10.98 -13.28
C VAL A 349 -10.09 -11.84 -12.33
N GLY A 350 -10.57 -12.05 -11.09
CA GLY A 350 -9.90 -12.93 -10.12
C GLY A 350 -9.67 -14.34 -10.67
N GLN A 351 -8.44 -14.83 -10.51
CA GLN A 351 -7.97 -16.11 -11.06
C GLN A 351 -8.65 -17.34 -10.42
N GLN A 352 -8.54 -18.50 -11.11
CA GLN A 352 -9.08 -19.81 -10.68
C GLN A 352 -8.34 -20.40 -9.47
#